data_AF-A0A7C7QB96-F1
#
_entry.id   AF-A0A7C7QB96-F1
#
_cell.length_a   1.000
_cell.length_b   1.000
_cell.length_c   1.000
_cell.angle_alpha   90.00
_cell.angle_beta   90.00
_cell.angle_gamma   90.00
#
_symmetry.space_group_name_H-M   'P 1'
#
loop_
_entity.id
_entity.type
_entity.pdbx_description
1 polymer ?
#
loop_
_entity_poly.entity_id
_entity_poly.type
_entity_poly.pdbx_seq_one_letter_code
_entity_poly.pdbx_strand_id
1 'polypeptide(L)'
;MNRNQLRTLCACFMLLLCLSSLGGSKIAPRGLPNPRFWPGSGACPEPRPEPSRRACRGDPGRAKSDLLSPVAATAPGGLRTEVAGWIHSESPEAADSSFELPDNLPIVESIHPLDDAAKARLRASGLVALPDQDIERLSDAYMRLFGEERVSVFITSDVALHLFHNVFDDLLAEVERAHLYDDVEWLVEQFYAASAARYAATPETQPLCKAAARHDMLVFAVAARLLDDSFVFPEVIEPDASQYVQKVLDHAVTEFYPGDDYTQYEPRGHYAGDEQLERYFRAVKWLGRRIFRIEDRYYPDDADVELTAAALLAQLMADDPAMEARWNRVYDVTRLLAGPADSITPPMVQQALDNVFGSSFTLEMLEDAANRALLRTEFQRDVYPTSEII
;
A
#
# COMPACT_ATOMS: atom_id res chain seq x y z
N MET A 1 -3.06 -17.11 24.27
CA MET A 1 -3.85 -17.69 23.14
C MET A 1 -4.88 -16.66 22.75
N ASN A 2 -4.48 -15.65 21.97
CA ASN A 2 -5.21 -14.40 21.80
C ASN A 2 -5.42 -14.13 20.31
N ARG A 3 -6.69 -14.00 19.92
CA ARG A 3 -7.34 -13.24 18.82
C ARG A 3 -6.63 -13.11 17.44
N ASN A 4 -7.31 -13.62 16.42
CA ASN A 4 -7.25 -13.23 14.99
C ASN A 4 -5.87 -13.23 14.32
N GLN A 5 -5.24 -14.40 14.17
CA GLN A 5 -4.07 -14.56 13.31
C GLN A 5 -4.46 -15.43 12.12
N LEU A 6 -5.01 -14.82 11.06
CA LEU A 6 -5.11 -15.48 9.75
C LEU A 6 -3.78 -15.22 9.03
N ARG A 7 -2.96 -16.26 8.87
CA ARG A 7 -1.76 -16.18 8.02
C ARG A 7 -2.19 -16.28 6.56
N THR A 8 -1.72 -15.36 5.75
CA THR A 8 -2.08 -15.27 4.33
C THR A 8 -0.88 -15.50 3.43
N LEU A 9 -1.10 -16.27 2.37
CA LEU A 9 -0.19 -16.41 1.23
C LEU A 9 -0.54 -15.27 0.26
N CYS A 10 0.47 -14.57 -0.24
CA CYS A 10 0.27 -13.60 -1.31
C CYS A 10 0.84 -14.23 -2.58
N ALA A 11 0.02 -14.39 -3.61
CA ALA A 11 0.45 -15.00 -4.86
C ALA A 11 1.51 -14.15 -5.58
N CYS A 12 1.50 -12.81 -5.43
CA CYS A 12 2.52 -11.92 -5.96
C CYS A 12 2.28 -10.44 -5.57
N PHE A 13 3.38 -9.70 -5.42
CA PHE A 13 3.51 -8.23 -5.38
C PHE A 13 2.86 -7.49 -4.21
N MET A 14 3.62 -7.46 -3.11
CA MET A 14 3.98 -6.26 -2.36
C MET A 14 2.92 -5.20 -2.04
N LEU A 15 2.86 -4.89 -0.74
CA LEU A 15 2.22 -3.73 -0.16
C LEU A 15 2.69 -2.42 -0.80
N LEU A 16 1.84 -1.86 -1.65
CA LEU A 16 1.72 -0.41 -1.83
C LEU A 16 0.47 0.08 -1.07
N LEU A 17 0.47 -0.13 0.25
CA LEU A 17 -0.54 0.44 1.16
C LEU A 17 0.01 1.51 2.10
N CYS A 18 1.32 1.81 2.13
CA CYS A 18 1.86 2.77 3.10
C CYS A 18 2.33 4.12 2.55
N LEU A 19 2.45 4.33 1.24
CA LEU A 19 2.98 5.61 0.73
C LEU A 19 1.92 6.65 0.35
N SER A 20 0.66 6.24 0.16
CA SER A 20 -0.46 7.18 -0.06
C SER A 20 -1.18 7.59 1.23
N SER A 21 -0.79 7.06 2.41
CA SER A 21 -1.44 7.36 3.69
C SER A 21 -0.48 7.74 4.83
N LEU A 22 0.63 8.43 4.55
CA LEU A 22 1.47 9.04 5.59
C LEU A 22 0.79 10.26 6.25
N GLY A 23 -0.42 10.05 6.76
CA GLY A 23 -0.98 10.74 7.92
C GLY A 23 -0.59 9.98 9.18
N GLY A 24 0.57 10.33 9.75
CA GLY A 24 0.92 10.12 11.16
C GLY A 24 0.92 8.67 11.68
N SER A 25 2.07 8.02 11.65
CA SER A 25 2.42 7.03 12.68
C SER A 25 3.93 6.96 12.90
N LYS A 26 4.30 7.04 14.18
CA LYS A 26 5.67 7.12 14.67
C LYS A 26 6.35 5.76 14.52
N ILE A 27 7.37 5.67 13.66
CA ILE A 27 8.36 4.61 13.70
C ILE A 27 9.73 5.29 13.80
N ALA A 28 10.43 5.07 14.91
CA ALA A 28 11.77 5.60 15.14
C ALA A 28 12.81 4.61 14.59
N PRO A 29 13.69 5.00 13.65
CA PRO A 29 14.79 4.12 13.24
C PRO A 29 15.95 4.22 14.23
N ARG A 30 16.38 3.06 14.76
CA ARG A 30 17.64 2.92 15.49
C ARG A 30 18.81 2.88 14.49
N GLY A 31 19.67 3.89 14.57
CA GLY A 31 21.13 3.82 14.38
C GLY A 31 21.66 3.25 13.06
N LEU A 32 21.94 4.13 12.09
CA LEU A 32 22.92 3.85 11.03
C LEU A 32 24.23 4.61 11.30
N PRO A 33 25.41 4.01 11.06
CA PRO A 33 26.69 4.67 11.25
C PRO A 33 27.03 5.66 10.12
N ASN A 34 27.73 6.71 10.53
CA ASN A 34 28.08 7.92 9.79
C ASN A 34 29.00 7.65 8.58
N PRO A 35 28.68 8.08 7.33
CA PRO A 35 29.65 8.06 6.23
C PRO A 35 30.52 9.33 6.24
N ARG A 36 31.83 9.11 6.20
CA ARG A 36 32.86 10.15 6.12
C ARG A 36 32.86 10.82 4.73
N PHE A 37 32.96 12.16 4.75
CA PHE A 37 33.52 13.09 3.77
C PHE A 37 33.95 12.54 2.40
N TRP A 38 33.39 13.12 1.33
CA TRP A 38 33.98 13.18 -0.01
C TRP A 38 34.24 14.64 -0.39
N PRO A 39 35.45 15.05 -0.80
CA PRO A 39 35.70 16.36 -1.39
C PRO A 39 35.74 16.26 -2.91
N GLY A 40 35.25 17.28 -3.62
CA GLY A 40 35.58 17.46 -5.05
C GLY A 40 34.51 18.14 -5.88
N SER A 41 34.68 19.44 -6.06
CA SER A 41 33.98 20.34 -6.96
C SER A 41 34.03 19.92 -8.45
N GLY A 42 32.90 20.07 -9.15
CA GLY A 42 32.80 20.06 -10.61
C GLY A 42 31.50 20.74 -11.04
N ALA A 43 31.59 21.71 -11.95
CA ALA A 43 30.55 22.69 -12.28
C ALA A 43 29.28 22.10 -12.92
N CYS A 44 28.13 22.69 -12.59
CA CYS A 44 26.80 22.38 -13.15
C CYS A 44 26.53 23.28 -14.38
N PRO A 45 26.06 22.75 -15.53
CA PRO A 45 25.63 23.59 -16.66
C PRO A 45 24.16 24.05 -16.50
N GLU A 46 23.88 25.29 -16.91
CA GLU A 46 22.57 25.96 -16.82
C GLU A 46 21.45 25.27 -17.63
N PRO A 47 20.19 25.25 -17.12
CA PRO A 47 19.05 24.75 -17.88
C PRO A 47 18.43 25.81 -18.83
N ARG A 48 17.99 25.36 -20.01
CA ARG A 48 17.22 26.15 -20.99
C ARG A 48 15.74 26.26 -20.59
N PRO A 49 15.01 27.32 -21.00
CA PRO A 49 13.62 27.53 -20.59
C PRO A 49 12.62 26.72 -21.43
N GLU A 50 11.60 26.17 -20.76
CA GLU A 50 10.40 25.57 -21.38
C GLU A 50 9.24 26.59 -21.51
N PRO A 51 8.28 26.36 -22.45
CA PRO A 51 7.29 27.35 -22.84
C PRO A 51 6.02 27.34 -21.97
N SER A 52 5.45 28.53 -21.79
CA SER A 52 4.26 28.84 -20.99
C SER A 52 2.99 28.07 -21.41
N ARG A 53 2.31 27.41 -20.47
CA ARG A 53 0.91 26.97 -20.61
C ARG A 53 -0.04 27.96 -19.94
N ARG A 54 -1.13 28.28 -20.66
CA ARG A 54 -2.17 29.26 -20.31
C ARG A 54 -3.05 28.78 -19.14
N ALA A 55 -3.33 29.70 -18.22
CA ALA A 55 -4.36 29.55 -17.18
C ALA A 55 -5.78 29.61 -17.78
N CYS A 56 -6.62 28.65 -17.43
CA CYS A 56 -8.08 28.72 -17.61
C CYS A 56 -8.70 29.37 -16.36
N ARG A 57 -9.51 30.42 -16.58
CA ARG A 57 -10.26 31.15 -15.55
C ARG A 57 -11.48 30.35 -15.09
N GLY A 58 -11.70 30.28 -13.79
CA GLY A 58 -12.99 29.89 -13.18
C GLY A 58 -13.93 31.10 -12.98
N ASP A 59 -15.22 30.82 -12.88
CA ASP A 59 -16.29 31.74 -12.48
C ASP A 59 -16.94 31.19 -11.18
N PRO A 60 -17.28 32.00 -10.15
CA PRO A 60 -17.61 31.51 -8.82
C PRO A 60 -19.12 31.48 -8.56
N GLY A 61 -19.59 30.46 -7.83
CA GLY A 61 -20.92 30.54 -7.20
C GLY A 61 -21.48 29.23 -6.68
N ARG A 62 -21.23 28.89 -5.41
CA ARG A 62 -22.27 28.40 -4.49
C ARG A 62 -21.76 28.26 -3.05
N ALA A 63 -22.42 28.95 -2.13
CA ALA A 63 -22.23 28.90 -0.69
C ALA A 63 -22.67 27.56 -0.08
N LYS A 64 -21.95 27.06 0.94
CA LYS A 64 -22.37 26.00 1.85
C LYS A 64 -22.76 26.63 3.20
N SER A 65 -23.93 26.25 3.69
CA SER A 65 -24.49 26.63 4.99
C SER A 65 -24.13 25.62 6.08
N ASP A 66 -24.02 26.13 7.30
CA ASP A 66 -23.75 25.48 8.58
C ASP A 66 -24.63 24.25 8.90
N LEU A 67 -24.10 23.36 9.76
CA LEU A 67 -24.78 22.79 10.94
C LEU A 67 -23.86 21.79 11.68
N LEU A 68 -23.44 22.14 12.89
CA LEU A 68 -22.91 21.22 13.91
C LEU A 68 -23.76 21.36 15.18
N SER A 69 -24.16 20.23 15.77
CA SER A 69 -24.67 20.14 17.15
C SER A 69 -24.32 18.74 17.71
N PRO A 70 -23.88 18.62 18.97
CA PRO A 70 -23.51 17.32 19.54
C PRO A 70 -24.67 16.71 20.36
N VAL A 71 -24.79 15.38 20.30
CA VAL A 71 -25.69 14.59 21.16
C VAL A 71 -24.84 13.83 22.17
N ALA A 72 -25.19 13.97 23.45
CA ALA A 72 -24.63 13.23 24.58
C ALA A 72 -25.38 11.91 24.82
N ALA A 73 -24.66 10.84 25.20
CA ALA A 73 -25.28 9.62 25.70
C ALA A 73 -24.44 9.03 26.86
N THR A 74 -25.13 8.71 27.96
CA THR A 74 -24.63 8.11 29.20
C THR A 74 -25.30 6.75 29.43
N ALA A 75 -24.54 5.73 29.88
CA ALA A 75 -25.02 4.58 30.68
C ALA A 75 -23.86 3.72 31.25
N PRO A 76 -24.05 2.94 32.35
CA PRO A 76 -23.00 2.69 33.37
C PRO A 76 -22.62 1.21 33.71
N GLY A 77 -21.43 1.04 34.32
CA GLY A 77 -21.00 0.00 35.31
C GLY A 77 -20.70 -1.43 34.79
N GLY A 78 -19.68 -2.20 35.21
CA GLY A 78 -18.53 -2.14 36.12
C GLY A 78 -17.80 -3.50 36.05
N LEU A 79 -16.47 -3.61 36.11
CA LEU A 79 -15.68 -4.09 37.27
C LEU A 79 -14.18 -4.17 36.92
N ARG A 80 -13.35 -3.90 37.95
CA ARG A 80 -11.91 -3.60 37.97
C ARG A 80 -10.99 -4.82 37.96
N THR A 81 -9.76 -4.69 37.45
CA THR A 81 -8.53 -4.99 38.22
C THR A 81 -7.31 -4.21 37.67
N GLU A 82 -6.50 -3.70 38.60
CA GLU A 82 -5.48 -2.66 38.47
C GLU A 82 -4.11 -3.16 37.95
N VAL A 83 -3.36 -2.28 37.27
CA VAL A 83 -1.90 -2.20 37.43
C VAL A 83 -1.53 -0.74 37.66
N ALA A 84 -1.08 -0.45 38.88
CA ALA A 84 -0.73 0.88 39.37
C ALA A 84 0.66 1.31 38.91
N GLY A 85 0.84 2.61 38.67
CA GLY A 85 2.15 3.23 38.54
C GLY A 85 2.13 4.69 38.10
N TRP A 86 1.86 5.60 39.04
CA TRP A 86 2.17 7.04 38.99
C TRP A 86 1.35 7.90 38.02
N ILE A 87 0.07 8.14 38.35
CA ILE A 87 -0.60 9.39 37.98
C ILE A 87 -0.73 10.18 39.29
N HIS A 88 0.08 11.23 39.43
CA HIS A 88 -0.26 12.31 40.34
C HIS A 88 -1.55 12.94 39.82
N SER A 89 -2.63 12.78 40.58
CA SER A 89 -3.84 13.58 40.41
C SER A 89 -3.57 14.98 40.94
N GLU A 90 -2.78 15.75 40.19
CA GLU A 90 -2.98 17.18 40.18
C GLU A 90 -3.97 17.43 39.05
N SER A 91 -5.17 17.91 39.40
CA SER A 91 -5.91 18.72 38.44
C SER A 91 -4.91 19.76 37.94
N PRO A 92 -4.61 19.86 36.64
CA PRO A 92 -3.87 21.03 36.21
C PRO A 92 -4.83 22.19 36.50
N GLU A 93 -4.53 22.97 37.54
CA GLU A 93 -4.78 24.40 37.46
C GLU A 93 -4.34 24.76 36.05
N ALA A 94 -5.30 25.23 35.23
CA ALA A 94 -4.98 25.71 33.90
C ALA A 94 -3.95 26.81 34.12
N ALA A 95 -2.68 26.46 33.98
CA ALA A 95 -1.61 27.42 34.00
C ALA A 95 -1.99 28.40 32.90
N ASP A 96 -2.31 29.62 33.32
CA ASP A 96 -2.56 30.79 32.48
C ASP A 96 -1.24 31.13 31.78
N SER A 97 -0.78 30.21 30.95
CA SER A 97 0.45 30.29 30.20
C SER A 97 0.14 31.00 28.90
N SER A 98 -0.30 32.25 29.05
CA SER A 98 -0.21 33.19 27.94
C SER A 98 1.27 33.33 27.60
N PHE A 99 1.63 33.01 26.37
CA PHE A 99 2.96 33.28 25.85
C PHE A 99 3.10 34.81 25.78
N GLU A 100 4.10 35.35 26.46
CA GLU A 100 4.47 36.74 26.29
C GLU A 100 4.88 36.95 24.83
N LEU A 101 4.20 37.87 24.16
CA LEU A 101 4.46 38.15 22.76
C LEU A 101 5.83 38.82 22.63
N PRO A 102 6.63 38.47 21.62
CA PRO A 102 7.96 39.03 21.50
C PRO A 102 7.90 40.52 21.15
N ASP A 103 8.87 41.30 21.63
CA ASP A 103 8.94 42.76 21.43
C ASP A 103 8.94 43.18 19.95
N ASN A 104 9.35 42.27 19.06
CA ASN A 104 9.38 42.50 17.62
C ASN A 104 8.04 42.22 16.91
N LEU A 105 6.95 41.86 17.63
CA LEU A 105 5.65 41.59 17.01
C LEU A 105 5.14 42.75 16.12
N PRO A 106 5.28 44.04 16.48
CA PRO A 106 4.88 45.13 15.59
C PRO A 106 5.63 45.15 14.26
N ILE A 107 6.88 44.67 14.23
CA ILE A 107 7.67 44.53 13.00
C ILE A 107 7.14 43.35 12.19
N VAL A 108 6.84 42.22 12.84
CA VAL A 108 6.23 41.05 12.18
C VAL A 108 4.89 41.43 11.55
N GLU A 109 4.03 42.16 12.25
CA GLU A 109 2.72 42.61 11.74
C GLU A 109 2.83 43.61 10.58
N SER A 110 3.96 44.30 10.43
CA SER A 110 4.22 45.17 9.27
C SER A 110 4.52 44.39 7.98
N ILE A 111 4.95 43.13 8.10
CA ILE A 111 5.31 42.24 6.99
C ILE A 111 4.16 41.26 6.74
N HIS A 112 3.64 40.64 7.80
CA HIS A 112 2.52 39.71 7.78
C HIS A 112 1.42 40.21 8.74
N PRO A 113 0.44 40.98 8.22
CA PRO A 113 -0.69 41.43 9.03
C PRO A 113 -1.46 40.25 9.63
N LEU A 114 -1.55 40.24 10.96
CA LEU A 114 -2.29 39.22 11.71
C LEU A 114 -3.69 39.74 12.04
N ASP A 115 -4.71 38.92 11.81
CA ASP A 115 -6.06 39.20 12.32
C ASP A 115 -6.16 38.91 13.83
N ASP A 116 -7.25 39.33 14.45
CA ASP A 116 -7.43 39.18 15.89
C ASP A 116 -7.46 37.72 16.34
N ALA A 117 -7.94 36.82 15.48
CA ALA A 117 -7.96 35.38 15.75
C ALA A 117 -6.54 34.80 15.76
N ALA A 118 -5.71 35.18 14.81
CA ALA A 118 -4.32 34.76 14.71
C ALA A 118 -3.50 35.27 15.91
N LYS A 119 -3.71 36.52 16.33
CA LYS A 119 -3.06 37.08 17.53
C LYS A 119 -3.49 36.37 18.80
N ALA A 120 -4.78 36.05 18.93
CA ALA A 120 -5.30 35.29 20.07
C ALA A 120 -4.65 33.89 20.13
N ARG A 121 -4.54 33.21 18.99
CA ARG A 121 -3.82 31.93 18.91
C ARG A 121 -2.35 32.06 19.25
N LEU A 122 -1.65 33.07 18.71
CA LEU A 122 -0.24 33.29 19.00
C LEU A 122 0.01 33.51 20.51
N ARG A 123 -0.85 34.27 21.19
CA ARG A 123 -0.79 34.44 22.66
C ARG A 123 -1.05 33.14 23.42
N ALA A 124 -1.94 32.28 22.93
CA ALA A 124 -2.30 31.04 23.60
C ALA A 124 -1.29 29.91 23.38
N SER A 125 -0.65 29.82 22.20
CA SER A 125 0.22 28.69 21.83
C SER A 125 1.66 29.06 21.47
N GLY A 126 2.02 30.33 21.44
CA GLY A 126 3.36 30.79 20.99
C GLY A 126 3.63 30.55 19.50
N LEU A 127 2.64 29.99 18.78
CA LEU A 127 2.67 29.63 17.38
C LEU A 127 1.29 29.87 16.77
N VAL A 128 1.26 30.42 15.56
CA VAL A 128 0.05 30.53 14.76
C VAL A 128 0.34 30.10 13.32
N ALA A 129 -0.55 29.30 12.74
CA ALA A 129 -0.56 29.01 11.31
C ALA A 129 -1.50 30.00 10.62
N LEU A 130 -1.01 30.68 9.59
CA LEU A 130 -1.78 31.66 8.81
C LEU A 130 -2.47 30.96 7.62
N PRO A 131 -3.69 31.40 7.23
CA PRO A 131 -4.43 30.83 6.10
C PRO A 131 -3.86 31.27 4.73
N ASP A 132 -4.39 30.76 3.62
CA ASP A 132 -3.78 29.65 2.87
C ASP A 132 -2.91 30.27 1.75
N GLN A 133 -1.68 29.81 1.61
CA GLN A 133 -1.04 29.83 0.30
C GLN A 133 -1.03 28.40 -0.20
N ASP A 134 -1.77 28.16 -1.28
CA ASP A 134 -1.68 26.90 -1.99
C ASP A 134 -0.38 26.91 -2.79
N ILE A 135 0.59 26.12 -2.32
CA ILE A 135 1.90 25.98 -2.95
C ILE A 135 2.14 24.49 -3.14
N GLU A 136 2.20 24.08 -4.40
CA GLU A 136 2.34 22.68 -4.78
C GLU A 136 3.66 22.05 -4.28
N ARG A 137 4.74 22.84 -4.25
CA ARG A 137 6.07 22.37 -3.88
C ARG A 137 6.60 23.11 -2.67
N LEU A 138 7.09 22.34 -1.69
CA LEU A 138 7.69 22.92 -0.51
C LEU A 138 8.92 23.79 -0.85
N SER A 139 9.67 23.44 -1.90
CA SER A 139 10.76 24.27 -2.42
C SER A 139 10.30 25.68 -2.80
N ASP A 140 9.14 25.79 -3.42
CA ASP A 140 8.61 27.05 -3.93
C ASP A 140 8.14 27.92 -2.74
N ALA A 141 7.61 27.28 -1.69
CA ALA A 141 7.26 27.96 -0.44
C ALA A 141 8.49 28.59 0.20
N TYR A 142 9.60 27.86 0.27
CA TYR A 142 10.86 28.38 0.80
C TYR A 142 11.46 29.48 -0.08
N MET A 143 11.50 29.27 -1.40
CA MET A 143 12.05 30.24 -2.35
C MET A 143 11.28 31.56 -2.34
N ARG A 144 9.96 31.52 -2.14
CA ARG A 144 9.14 32.73 -1.95
C ARG A 144 9.58 33.52 -0.72
N LEU A 145 9.77 32.85 0.42
CA LEU A 145 10.16 33.50 1.67
C LEU A 145 11.57 34.11 1.61
N PHE A 146 12.49 33.52 0.86
CA PHE A 146 13.84 34.09 0.66
C PHE A 146 13.83 35.47 -0.03
N GLY A 147 12.77 35.79 -0.78
CA GLY A 147 12.60 37.10 -1.41
C GLY A 147 12.04 38.17 -0.48
N GLU A 148 11.58 37.81 0.73
CA GLU A 148 10.94 38.73 1.66
C GLU A 148 11.98 39.42 2.57
N GLU A 149 11.96 40.74 2.59
CA GLU A 149 12.84 41.50 3.47
C GLU A 149 12.44 41.29 4.94
N ARG A 150 13.45 41.13 5.81
CA ARG A 150 13.27 41.03 7.28
C ARG A 150 12.50 39.79 7.75
N VAL A 151 12.43 38.75 6.91
CA VAL A 151 11.95 37.42 7.29
C VAL A 151 13.13 36.48 7.53
N SER A 152 13.13 35.80 8.68
CA SER A 152 14.08 34.71 8.96
C SER A 152 13.47 33.38 8.51
N VAL A 153 14.09 32.73 7.54
CA VAL A 153 13.61 31.45 7.00
C VAL A 153 14.20 30.29 7.79
N PHE A 154 13.34 29.46 8.40
CA PHE A 154 13.74 28.23 9.08
C PHE A 154 13.45 27.01 8.21
N ILE A 155 14.51 26.39 7.66
CA ILE A 155 14.41 25.17 6.87
C ILE A 155 14.28 23.97 7.80
N THR A 156 13.18 23.22 7.68
CA THR A 156 12.98 21.96 8.41
C THR A 156 13.52 20.79 7.61
N SER A 157 13.65 19.63 8.27
CA SER A 157 13.96 18.36 7.62
C SER A 157 12.91 17.96 6.56
N ASP A 158 11.71 18.54 6.61
CA ASP A 158 10.61 18.17 5.72
C ASP A 158 10.91 18.57 4.26
N VAL A 159 11.76 19.58 4.03
CA VAL A 159 12.26 19.89 2.68
C VAL A 159 13.03 18.73 2.09
N ALA A 160 13.95 18.15 2.88
CA ALA A 160 14.73 17.01 2.44
C ALA A 160 13.84 15.78 2.22
N LEU A 161 12.84 15.58 3.10
CA LEU A 161 11.90 14.47 2.97
C LEU A 161 10.97 14.63 1.75
N HIS A 162 10.49 15.85 1.47
CA HIS A 162 9.67 16.15 0.30
C HIS A 162 10.47 15.99 -1.00
N LEU A 163 11.71 16.48 -1.05
CA LEU A 163 12.59 16.24 -2.20
C LEU A 163 12.87 14.75 -2.42
N PHE A 164 13.15 14.02 -1.33
CA PHE A 164 13.31 12.58 -1.39
C PHE A 164 12.04 11.89 -1.93
N HIS A 165 10.87 12.28 -1.45
CA HIS A 165 9.59 11.72 -1.90
C HIS A 165 9.37 11.97 -3.40
N ASN A 166 9.58 13.19 -3.89
CA ASN A 166 9.40 13.51 -5.31
C ASN A 166 10.37 12.70 -6.20
N VAL A 167 11.64 12.61 -5.82
CA VAL A 167 12.63 11.80 -6.56
C VAL A 167 12.27 10.31 -6.52
N PHE A 168 11.78 9.82 -5.38
CA PHE A 168 11.35 8.44 -5.24
C PHE A 168 10.12 8.14 -6.10
N ASP A 169 9.14 9.04 -6.15
CA ASP A 169 7.93 8.91 -6.95
C ASP A 169 8.26 8.85 -8.45
N ASP A 170 9.09 9.79 -8.93
CA ASP A 170 9.57 9.81 -10.32
C ASP A 170 10.38 8.55 -10.67
N LEU A 171 11.27 8.10 -9.77
CA LEU A 171 12.05 6.88 -9.94
C LEU A 171 11.14 5.65 -10.04
N LEU A 172 10.15 5.55 -9.15
CA LEU A 172 9.22 4.43 -9.12
C LEU A 172 8.39 4.38 -10.41
N ALA A 173 7.85 5.52 -10.83
CA ALA A 173 7.11 5.64 -12.07
C ALA A 173 7.92 5.17 -13.29
N GLU A 174 9.19 5.59 -13.38
CA GLU A 174 10.07 5.21 -14.48
C GLU A 174 10.43 3.72 -14.44
N VAL A 175 10.76 3.18 -13.27
CA VAL A 175 11.09 1.75 -13.11
C VAL A 175 9.88 0.87 -13.43
N GLU A 176 8.70 1.26 -12.98
CA GLU A 176 7.46 0.54 -13.28
C GLU A 176 7.15 0.56 -14.77
N ARG A 177 7.18 1.73 -15.39
CA ARG A 177 6.88 1.89 -16.83
C ARG A 177 7.90 1.19 -17.72
N ALA A 178 9.19 1.34 -17.44
CA ALA A 178 10.26 0.90 -18.33
C ALA A 178 10.69 -0.56 -18.12
N HIS A 179 10.39 -1.14 -16.96
CA HIS A 179 10.91 -2.47 -16.59
C HIS A 179 9.86 -3.39 -15.98
N LEU A 180 9.10 -2.95 -14.97
CA LEU A 180 8.22 -3.88 -14.25
C LEU A 180 6.94 -4.22 -15.01
N TYR A 181 6.44 -3.33 -15.87
CA TYR A 181 5.26 -3.59 -16.69
C TYR A 181 5.39 -4.90 -17.48
N ASP A 182 6.43 -4.99 -18.31
CA ASP A 182 6.67 -6.14 -19.19
C ASP A 182 6.95 -7.43 -18.39
N ASP A 183 7.66 -7.32 -17.28
CA ASP A 183 7.93 -8.48 -16.41
C ASP A 183 6.65 -8.99 -15.72
N VAL A 184 5.76 -8.10 -15.26
CA VAL A 184 4.47 -8.44 -14.66
C VAL A 184 3.50 -9.01 -15.70
N GLU A 185 3.39 -8.36 -16.86
CA GLU A 185 2.54 -8.83 -17.97
C GLU A 185 2.91 -10.25 -18.36
N TRP A 186 4.20 -10.50 -18.61
CA TRP A 186 4.65 -11.83 -18.96
C TRP A 186 4.40 -12.86 -17.84
N LEU A 187 4.63 -12.51 -16.57
CA LEU A 187 4.36 -13.42 -15.46
C LEU A 187 2.87 -13.77 -15.38
N VAL A 188 1.99 -12.79 -15.53
CA VAL A 188 0.54 -12.98 -15.55
C VAL A 188 0.13 -13.92 -16.68
N GLU A 189 0.68 -13.74 -17.88
CA GLU A 189 0.41 -14.64 -19.01
C GLU A 189 0.88 -16.07 -18.73
N GLN A 190 2.08 -16.26 -18.17
CA GLN A 190 2.61 -17.59 -17.89
C GLN A 190 1.80 -18.29 -16.80
N PHE A 191 1.49 -17.61 -15.70
CA PHE A 191 0.66 -18.18 -14.65
C PHE A 191 -0.75 -18.49 -15.14
N TYR A 192 -1.37 -17.62 -15.93
CA TYR A 192 -2.65 -17.91 -16.56
C TYR A 192 -2.59 -19.17 -17.43
N ALA A 193 -1.64 -19.25 -18.36
CA ALA A 193 -1.52 -20.37 -19.29
C ALA A 193 -1.25 -21.69 -18.56
N ALA A 194 -0.36 -21.67 -17.56
CA ALA A 194 -0.03 -22.84 -16.76
C ALA A 194 -1.21 -23.32 -15.89
N SER A 195 -1.95 -22.39 -15.27
CA SER A 195 -3.14 -22.72 -14.48
C SER A 195 -4.29 -23.21 -15.35
N ALA A 196 -4.50 -22.64 -16.54
CA ALA A 196 -5.47 -23.13 -17.50
C ALA A 196 -5.13 -24.55 -18.00
N ALA A 197 -3.84 -24.81 -18.30
CA ALA A 197 -3.37 -26.14 -18.66
C ALA A 197 -3.56 -27.14 -17.51
N ARG A 198 -3.27 -26.73 -16.26
CA ARG A 198 -3.51 -27.55 -15.08
C ARG A 198 -4.99 -27.87 -14.92
N TYR A 199 -5.87 -26.87 -15.01
CA TYR A 199 -7.32 -27.04 -14.90
C TYR A 199 -7.87 -28.05 -15.92
N ALA A 200 -7.42 -27.97 -17.17
CA ALA A 200 -7.82 -28.89 -18.24
C ALA A 200 -7.31 -30.33 -18.03
N ALA A 201 -6.11 -30.48 -17.47
CA ALA A 201 -5.49 -31.78 -17.23
C ALA A 201 -5.99 -32.48 -15.94
N THR A 202 -6.52 -31.72 -14.97
CA THR A 202 -6.97 -32.27 -13.68
C THR A 202 -8.28 -33.06 -13.82
N PRO A 203 -8.31 -34.35 -13.42
CA PRO A 203 -9.51 -35.18 -13.43
C PRO A 203 -10.59 -34.69 -12.45
N GLU A 204 -11.86 -35.01 -12.73
CA GLU A 204 -12.98 -34.73 -11.81
C GLU A 204 -12.88 -35.46 -10.46
N THR A 205 -12.04 -36.50 -10.38
CA THR A 205 -11.76 -37.21 -9.12
C THR A 205 -10.85 -36.43 -8.17
N GLN A 206 -10.28 -35.30 -8.62
CA GLN A 206 -9.43 -34.39 -7.84
C GLN A 206 -10.11 -33.01 -7.76
N PRO A 207 -11.27 -32.92 -7.07
CA PRO A 207 -12.09 -31.71 -7.09
C PRO A 207 -11.38 -30.50 -6.47
N LEU A 208 -10.55 -30.69 -5.44
CA LEU A 208 -9.86 -29.57 -4.80
C LEU A 208 -8.75 -29.02 -5.70
N CYS A 209 -7.93 -29.89 -6.30
CA CYS A 209 -6.91 -29.51 -7.25
C CYS A 209 -7.51 -28.81 -8.48
N LYS A 210 -8.69 -29.26 -8.92
CA LYS A 210 -9.40 -28.65 -10.04
C LYS A 210 -9.96 -27.26 -9.67
N ALA A 211 -10.51 -27.11 -8.47
CA ALA A 211 -10.96 -25.83 -7.96
C ALA A 211 -9.78 -24.85 -7.78
N ALA A 212 -8.64 -25.31 -7.28
CA ALA A 212 -7.42 -24.52 -7.12
C ALA A 212 -6.88 -24.01 -8.46
N ALA A 213 -6.77 -24.89 -9.46
CA ALA A 213 -6.34 -24.48 -10.80
C ALA A 213 -7.33 -23.49 -11.44
N ARG A 214 -8.65 -23.65 -11.22
CA ARG A 214 -9.66 -22.67 -11.66
C ARG A 214 -9.51 -21.32 -10.94
N HIS A 215 -9.22 -21.34 -9.64
CA HIS A 215 -8.99 -20.14 -8.84
C HIS A 215 -7.82 -19.33 -9.41
N ASP A 216 -6.65 -19.96 -9.60
CA ASP A 216 -5.48 -19.29 -10.18
C ASP A 216 -5.78 -18.79 -11.60
N MET A 217 -6.38 -19.63 -12.43
CA MET A 217 -6.78 -19.26 -13.78
C MET A 217 -7.67 -18.01 -13.79
N LEU A 218 -8.63 -17.89 -12.86
CA LEU A 218 -9.49 -16.72 -12.71
C LEU A 218 -8.71 -15.49 -12.25
N VAL A 219 -7.86 -15.63 -11.22
CA VAL A 219 -7.04 -14.52 -10.69
C VAL A 219 -6.15 -13.92 -11.77
N PHE A 220 -5.43 -14.76 -12.53
CA PHE A 220 -4.53 -14.29 -13.56
C PHE A 220 -5.25 -13.86 -14.84
N ALA A 221 -6.41 -14.43 -15.17
CA ALA A 221 -7.22 -13.95 -16.28
C ALA A 221 -7.70 -12.51 -16.04
N VAL A 222 -8.18 -12.19 -14.83
CA VAL A 222 -8.57 -10.82 -14.48
C VAL A 222 -7.39 -9.87 -14.59
N ALA A 223 -6.22 -10.24 -14.06
CA ALA A 223 -5.00 -9.44 -14.19
C ALA A 223 -4.60 -9.24 -15.67
N ALA A 224 -4.68 -10.29 -16.50
CA ALA A 224 -4.37 -10.24 -17.92
C ALA A 224 -5.29 -9.25 -18.65
N ARG A 225 -6.60 -9.27 -18.36
CA ARG A 225 -7.55 -8.30 -18.93
C ARG A 225 -7.32 -6.87 -18.47
N LEU A 226 -6.83 -6.66 -17.25
CA LEU A 226 -6.52 -5.32 -16.73
C LEU A 226 -5.25 -4.73 -17.37
N LEU A 227 -4.31 -5.58 -17.80
CA LEU A 227 -3.10 -5.19 -18.55
C LEU A 227 -3.39 -5.02 -20.04
N ASP A 228 -4.14 -5.95 -20.63
CA ASP A 228 -4.53 -5.96 -22.04
C ASP A 228 -6.06 -6.11 -22.18
N ASP A 229 -6.71 -5.04 -22.64
CA ASP A 229 -8.16 -4.99 -22.87
C ASP A 229 -8.64 -5.95 -23.97
N SER A 230 -7.72 -6.45 -24.81
CA SER A 230 -8.01 -7.41 -25.87
C SER A 230 -8.06 -8.87 -25.39
N PHE A 231 -7.59 -9.16 -24.17
CA PHE A 231 -7.52 -10.52 -23.62
C PHE A 231 -8.90 -11.19 -23.58
N VAL A 232 -9.10 -12.35 -24.19
CA VAL A 232 -10.42 -13.01 -24.22
C VAL A 232 -10.54 -14.06 -23.11
N PHE A 233 -11.58 -13.97 -22.29
CA PHE A 233 -11.87 -14.97 -21.27
C PHE A 233 -12.40 -16.26 -21.87
N PRO A 234 -11.96 -17.43 -21.37
CA PRO A 234 -12.61 -18.69 -21.69
C PRO A 234 -13.94 -18.83 -20.92
N GLU A 235 -14.90 -19.52 -21.54
CA GLU A 235 -16.30 -19.62 -21.09
C GLU A 235 -16.46 -20.06 -19.63
N VAL A 236 -15.57 -20.92 -19.14
CA VAL A 236 -15.60 -21.49 -17.78
C VAL A 236 -15.44 -20.46 -16.65
N ILE A 237 -14.78 -19.33 -16.91
CA ILE A 237 -14.52 -18.27 -15.93
C ILE A 237 -15.07 -16.91 -16.37
N GLU A 238 -15.59 -16.79 -17.60
CA GLU A 238 -16.04 -15.51 -18.17
C GLU A 238 -17.03 -14.75 -17.26
N PRO A 239 -18.08 -15.38 -16.70
CA PRO A 239 -19.04 -14.64 -15.87
C PRO A 239 -18.40 -14.02 -14.62
N ASP A 240 -17.53 -14.78 -13.97
CA ASP A 240 -16.83 -14.35 -12.74
C ASP A 240 -15.77 -13.29 -13.09
N ALA A 241 -14.96 -13.54 -14.12
CA ALA A 241 -13.88 -12.66 -14.54
C ALA A 241 -14.40 -11.29 -15.02
N SER A 242 -15.45 -11.29 -15.85
CA SER A 242 -16.10 -10.07 -16.31
C SER A 242 -16.70 -9.26 -15.15
N GLN A 243 -17.30 -9.94 -14.16
CA GLN A 243 -17.81 -9.26 -12.96
C GLN A 243 -16.68 -8.60 -12.16
N TYR A 244 -15.55 -9.28 -11.97
CA TYR A 244 -14.41 -8.71 -11.25
C TYR A 244 -13.80 -7.52 -11.98
N VAL A 245 -13.57 -7.63 -13.30
CA VAL A 245 -13.04 -6.52 -14.11
C VAL A 245 -13.98 -5.32 -14.04
N GLN A 246 -15.29 -5.53 -14.14
CA GLN A 246 -16.26 -4.44 -14.04
C GLN A 246 -16.16 -3.73 -12.69
N LYS A 247 -16.12 -4.47 -11.57
CA LYS A 247 -16.00 -3.87 -10.23
C LYS A 247 -14.68 -3.10 -10.06
N VAL A 248 -13.57 -3.62 -10.60
CA VAL A 248 -12.25 -2.96 -10.58
C VAL A 248 -12.28 -1.66 -11.38
N LEU A 249 -12.88 -1.66 -12.57
CA LEU A 249 -12.98 -0.47 -13.43
C LEU A 249 -13.96 0.57 -12.86
N ASP A 250 -15.05 0.13 -12.22
CA ASP A 250 -16.04 1.02 -11.60
C ASP A 250 -15.52 1.66 -10.30
N HIS A 251 -14.60 0.96 -9.60
CA HIS A 251 -13.94 1.40 -8.37
C HIS A 251 -14.87 2.05 -7.32
N ALA A 252 -16.10 1.53 -7.17
CA ALA A 252 -17.18 2.20 -6.43
C ALA A 252 -17.78 1.38 -5.28
N VAL A 253 -17.47 0.08 -5.21
CA VAL A 253 -18.13 -0.84 -4.27
C VAL A 253 -17.13 -1.31 -3.21
N THR A 254 -17.59 -1.39 -1.97
CA THR A 254 -16.88 -2.09 -0.90
C THR A 254 -17.72 -3.29 -0.48
N GLU A 255 -17.11 -4.46 -0.48
CA GLU A 255 -17.75 -5.72 -0.09
C GLU A 255 -17.28 -6.15 1.30
N PHE A 256 -18.16 -6.82 2.04
CA PHE A 256 -17.78 -7.40 3.32
C PHE A 256 -16.93 -8.65 3.11
N TYR A 257 -16.06 -8.95 4.07
CA TYR A 257 -15.20 -10.12 4.07
C TYR A 257 -15.96 -11.43 3.68
N PRO A 258 -15.46 -12.18 2.68
CA PRO A 258 -14.13 -12.16 2.08
C PRO A 258 -14.04 -11.34 0.78
N GLY A 259 -14.98 -10.43 0.56
CA GLY A 259 -14.97 -9.52 -0.58
C GLY A 259 -13.86 -8.48 -0.52
N ASP A 260 -13.88 -7.52 -1.46
CA ASP A 260 -12.83 -6.53 -1.63
C ASP A 260 -13.37 -5.09 -1.53
N ASP A 261 -12.47 -4.15 -1.25
CA ASP A 261 -12.72 -2.72 -1.36
C ASP A 261 -12.29 -2.23 -2.74
N TYR A 262 -13.23 -2.20 -3.69
CA TYR A 262 -12.94 -1.79 -5.06
C TYR A 262 -12.65 -0.29 -5.18
N THR A 263 -12.93 0.51 -4.15
CA THR A 263 -12.55 1.94 -4.15
C THR A 263 -11.03 2.17 -4.14
N GLN A 264 -10.26 1.12 -3.88
CA GLN A 264 -8.79 1.14 -3.89
C GLN A 264 -8.18 1.00 -5.29
N TYR A 265 -8.99 0.77 -6.33
CA TYR A 265 -8.53 0.53 -7.70
C TYR A 265 -8.57 1.78 -8.60
N GLU A 266 -9.02 2.92 -8.07
CA GLU A 266 -8.89 4.22 -8.72
C GLU A 266 -7.40 4.60 -8.82
N PRO A 267 -6.84 4.83 -10.03
CA PRO A 267 -5.46 5.29 -10.18
C PRO A 267 -5.22 6.65 -9.52
N ARG A 268 -4.10 6.80 -8.82
CA ARG A 268 -3.72 7.99 -8.04
C ARG A 268 -2.22 8.25 -8.14
N GLY A 269 -1.77 9.43 -7.73
CA GLY A 269 -0.34 9.77 -7.75
C GLY A 269 0.23 9.72 -9.17
N HIS A 270 1.42 9.17 -9.32
CA HIS A 270 2.12 9.06 -10.61
C HIS A 270 1.45 8.11 -11.62
N TYR A 271 0.52 7.25 -11.18
CA TYR A 271 -0.22 6.37 -12.09
C TYR A 271 -1.31 7.11 -12.88
N ALA A 272 -1.88 8.18 -12.33
CA ALA A 272 -3.04 8.84 -12.92
C ALA A 272 -2.67 9.66 -14.17
N GLY A 273 -3.43 9.50 -15.26
CA GLY A 273 -3.24 10.26 -16.49
C GLY A 273 -2.27 9.63 -17.51
N ASP A 274 -1.71 8.45 -17.21
CA ASP A 274 -0.92 7.63 -18.13
C ASP A 274 -1.61 6.27 -18.27
N GLU A 275 -2.18 5.99 -19.45
CA GLU A 275 -3.01 4.79 -19.68
C GLU A 275 -2.27 3.49 -19.37
N GLN A 276 -0.97 3.40 -19.68
CA GLN A 276 -0.17 2.21 -19.41
C GLN A 276 -0.01 2.02 -17.89
N LEU A 277 0.34 3.08 -17.17
CA LEU A 277 0.49 3.02 -15.71
C LEU A 277 -0.84 2.81 -14.99
N GLU A 278 -1.95 3.33 -15.51
CA GLU A 278 -3.27 3.05 -14.94
C GLU A 278 -3.67 1.57 -15.07
N ARG A 279 -3.38 0.94 -16.22
CA ARG A 279 -3.58 -0.51 -16.42
C ARG A 279 -2.71 -1.31 -15.45
N TYR A 280 -1.43 -0.97 -15.38
CA TYR A 280 -0.47 -1.60 -14.47
C TYR A 280 -0.91 -1.49 -13.01
N PHE A 281 -1.30 -0.29 -12.56
CA PHE A 281 -1.78 -0.04 -11.21
C PHE A 281 -2.93 -0.97 -10.86
N ARG A 282 -3.97 -1.04 -11.70
CA ARG A 282 -5.14 -1.89 -11.43
C ARG A 282 -4.77 -3.37 -11.36
N ALA A 283 -3.90 -3.84 -12.26
CA ALA A 283 -3.45 -5.22 -12.31
C ALA A 283 -2.60 -5.61 -11.09
N VAL A 284 -1.60 -4.81 -10.74
CA VAL A 284 -0.76 -5.07 -9.55
C VAL A 284 -1.55 -4.89 -8.26
N LYS A 285 -2.47 -3.91 -8.19
CA LYS A 285 -3.39 -3.75 -7.07
C LYS A 285 -4.31 -4.97 -6.91
N TRP A 286 -4.83 -5.50 -8.01
CA TRP A 286 -5.60 -6.74 -8.03
C TRP A 286 -4.78 -7.90 -7.48
N LEU A 287 -3.60 -8.15 -8.05
CA LEU A 287 -2.73 -9.25 -7.64
C LEU A 287 -2.32 -9.15 -6.16
N GLY A 288 -1.90 -7.97 -5.70
CA GLY A 288 -1.48 -7.74 -4.31
C GLY A 288 -2.62 -7.81 -3.30
N ARG A 289 -3.88 -7.63 -3.73
CA ARG A 289 -5.08 -7.75 -2.89
C ARG A 289 -5.77 -9.11 -3.01
N ARG A 290 -5.30 -10.00 -3.88
CA ARG A 290 -5.77 -11.39 -3.94
C ARG A 290 -4.98 -12.20 -2.93
N ILE A 291 -5.62 -12.36 -1.77
CA ILE A 291 -5.10 -13.05 -0.61
C ILE A 291 -5.46 -14.53 -0.71
N PHE A 292 -4.46 -15.39 -0.58
CA PHE A 292 -4.62 -16.84 -0.55
C PHE A 292 -4.58 -17.27 0.93
N ARG A 293 -5.74 -17.56 1.52
CA ARG A 293 -5.87 -17.86 2.95
C ARG A 293 -5.32 -19.25 3.25
N ILE A 294 -4.37 -19.34 4.20
CA ILE A 294 -3.88 -20.65 4.69
C ILE A 294 -4.98 -21.34 5.49
N GLU A 295 -5.72 -20.56 6.26
CA GLU A 295 -6.82 -21.01 7.11
C GLU A 295 -7.85 -19.89 7.21
N ASP A 296 -9.13 -20.25 7.20
CA ASP A 296 -10.24 -19.35 7.45
C ASP A 296 -11.31 -20.09 8.26
N ARG A 297 -11.75 -19.48 9.37
CA ARG A 297 -12.77 -20.07 10.23
C ARG A 297 -14.19 -19.91 9.70
N TYR A 298 -14.44 -18.84 8.96
CA TYR A 298 -15.75 -18.52 8.39
C TYR A 298 -15.95 -19.15 7.01
N TYR A 299 -14.87 -19.27 6.24
CA TYR A 299 -14.87 -19.82 4.88
C TYR A 299 -13.78 -20.91 4.71
N PRO A 300 -13.85 -22.01 5.47
CA PRO A 300 -12.80 -23.04 5.49
C PRO A 300 -12.63 -23.75 4.13
N ASP A 301 -13.71 -23.96 3.38
CA ASP A 301 -13.66 -24.63 2.08
C ASP A 301 -12.92 -23.76 1.04
N ASP A 302 -13.14 -22.44 1.05
CA ASP A 302 -12.41 -21.51 0.18
C ASP A 302 -10.93 -21.44 0.55
N ALA A 303 -10.61 -21.46 1.86
CA ALA A 303 -9.22 -21.51 2.32
C ALA A 303 -8.51 -22.83 1.95
N ASP A 304 -9.23 -23.95 1.87
CA ASP A 304 -8.69 -25.20 1.32
C ASP A 304 -8.33 -25.05 -0.17
N VAL A 305 -9.18 -24.38 -0.95
CA VAL A 305 -8.92 -24.08 -2.37
C VAL A 305 -7.72 -23.16 -2.51
N GLU A 306 -7.66 -22.07 -1.75
CA GLU A 306 -6.60 -21.07 -1.81
C GLU A 306 -5.25 -21.62 -1.33
N LEU A 307 -5.21 -22.42 -0.26
CA LEU A 307 -3.99 -23.10 0.16
C LEU A 307 -3.45 -24.01 -0.95
N THR A 308 -4.34 -24.74 -1.62
CA THR A 308 -4.00 -25.65 -2.73
C THR A 308 -3.57 -24.87 -3.98
N ALA A 309 -4.21 -23.73 -4.26
CA ALA A 309 -3.87 -22.84 -5.36
C ALA A 309 -2.47 -22.20 -5.15
N ALA A 310 -2.17 -21.74 -3.94
CA ALA A 310 -0.84 -21.24 -3.63
C ALA A 310 0.25 -22.33 -3.76
N ALA A 311 -0.05 -23.57 -3.37
CA ALA A 311 0.86 -24.69 -3.59
C ALA A 311 1.07 -25.00 -5.08
N LEU A 312 0.01 -24.89 -5.90
CA LEU A 312 0.11 -25.00 -7.36
C LEU A 312 1.01 -23.89 -7.93
N LEU A 313 0.79 -22.62 -7.57
CA LEU A 313 1.62 -21.51 -8.05
C LEU A 313 3.09 -21.66 -7.65
N ALA A 314 3.35 -22.10 -6.42
CA ALA A 314 4.71 -22.36 -5.95
C ALA A 314 5.41 -23.44 -6.79
N GLN A 315 4.72 -24.55 -7.08
CA GLN A 315 5.24 -25.59 -7.98
C GLN A 315 5.47 -25.07 -9.40
N LEU A 316 4.49 -24.37 -9.99
CA LEU A 316 4.59 -23.83 -11.35
C LEU A 316 5.81 -22.91 -11.50
N MET A 317 6.05 -22.06 -10.49
CA MET A 317 7.20 -21.17 -10.49
C MET A 317 8.52 -21.92 -10.26
N ALA A 318 8.55 -22.91 -9.36
CA ALA A 318 9.74 -23.72 -9.09
C ALA A 318 10.14 -24.61 -10.28
N ASP A 319 9.16 -25.05 -11.08
CA ASP A 319 9.38 -25.88 -12.27
C ASP A 319 9.85 -25.07 -13.50
N ASP A 320 9.68 -23.74 -13.50
CA ASP A 320 10.09 -22.85 -14.59
C ASP A 320 11.10 -21.80 -14.11
N PRO A 321 12.42 -22.00 -14.37
CA PRO A 321 13.46 -21.04 -14.00
C PRO A 321 13.30 -19.65 -14.62
N ALA A 322 12.61 -19.51 -15.75
CA ALA A 322 12.34 -18.21 -16.36
C ALA A 322 11.26 -17.45 -15.59
N MET A 323 10.23 -18.15 -15.11
CA MET A 323 9.23 -17.58 -14.19
C MET A 323 9.87 -17.19 -12.87
N GLU A 324 10.65 -18.09 -12.25
CA GLU A 324 11.35 -17.80 -11.01
C GLU A 324 12.27 -16.56 -11.16
N ALA A 325 13.06 -16.50 -12.23
CA ALA A 325 13.98 -15.38 -12.46
C ALA A 325 13.26 -14.04 -12.65
N ARG A 326 12.11 -14.01 -13.33
CA ARG A 326 11.30 -12.79 -13.50
C ARG A 326 10.61 -12.39 -12.21
N TRP A 327 10.03 -13.36 -11.51
CA TRP A 327 9.42 -13.14 -10.21
C TRP A 327 10.43 -12.52 -9.24
N ASN A 328 11.64 -13.09 -9.17
CA ASN A 328 12.72 -12.57 -8.34
C ASN A 328 13.12 -11.14 -8.72
N ARG A 329 13.15 -10.78 -10.02
CA ARG A 329 13.45 -9.40 -10.42
C ARG A 329 12.41 -8.42 -9.89
N VAL A 330 11.12 -8.71 -10.13
CA VAL A 330 10.06 -7.80 -9.68
C VAL A 330 10.02 -7.77 -8.14
N TYR A 331 10.19 -8.92 -7.48
CA TYR A 331 10.24 -8.98 -6.02
C TYR A 331 11.45 -8.24 -5.43
N ASP A 332 12.65 -8.35 -6.00
CA ASP A 332 13.84 -7.67 -5.47
C ASP A 332 13.76 -6.15 -5.65
N VAL A 333 13.28 -5.68 -6.80
CA VAL A 333 13.07 -4.24 -7.04
C VAL A 333 12.04 -3.69 -6.06
N THR A 334 10.89 -4.34 -5.97
CA THR A 334 9.86 -3.91 -5.03
C THR A 334 10.43 -3.96 -3.61
N ARG A 335 11.09 -5.06 -3.20
CA ARG A 335 11.65 -5.23 -1.85
C ARG A 335 12.67 -4.17 -1.49
N LEU A 336 13.48 -3.76 -2.45
CA LEU A 336 14.45 -2.68 -2.27
C LEU A 336 13.76 -1.33 -2.00
N LEU A 337 12.62 -1.07 -2.67
CA LEU A 337 11.92 0.20 -2.63
C LEU A 337 10.92 0.32 -1.47
N ALA A 338 10.19 -0.74 -1.14
CA ALA A 338 9.11 -0.72 -0.14
C ALA A 338 9.30 -1.71 1.03
N GLY A 339 10.39 -2.50 1.04
CA GLY A 339 10.70 -3.46 2.10
C GLY A 339 10.24 -4.89 1.82
N PRO A 340 10.55 -5.87 2.69
CA PRO A 340 10.14 -7.25 2.49
C PRO A 340 8.62 -7.41 2.54
N ALA A 341 8.09 -8.42 1.83
CA ALA A 341 6.68 -8.78 1.95
C ALA A 341 6.34 -9.18 3.39
N ASP A 342 5.18 -8.75 3.85
CA ASP A 342 4.56 -9.14 5.13
C ASP A 342 3.76 -10.47 5.03
N SER A 343 3.75 -11.05 3.83
CA SER A 343 2.97 -12.22 3.46
C SER A 343 3.89 -13.33 2.99
N ILE A 344 3.42 -14.57 3.10
CA ILE A 344 4.20 -15.73 2.67
C ILE A 344 4.25 -15.73 1.15
N THR A 345 5.46 -15.77 0.61
CA THR A 345 5.73 -15.70 -0.83
C THR A 345 5.74 -17.10 -1.48
N PRO A 346 5.61 -17.22 -2.81
CA PRO A 346 5.69 -18.51 -3.49
C PRO A 346 6.95 -19.33 -3.18
N PRO A 347 8.18 -18.75 -3.08
CA PRO A 347 9.35 -19.51 -2.64
C PRO A 347 9.21 -20.08 -1.21
N MET A 348 8.55 -19.35 -0.31
CA MET A 348 8.28 -19.83 1.06
C MET A 348 7.23 -20.95 1.08
N VAL A 349 6.23 -20.90 0.19
CA VAL A 349 5.29 -22.01 0.00
C VAL A 349 6.02 -23.25 -0.50
N GLN A 350 6.89 -23.10 -1.50
CA GLN A 350 7.70 -24.22 -1.99
C GLN A 350 8.58 -24.82 -0.89
N GLN A 351 9.22 -23.97 -0.07
CA GLN A 351 9.99 -24.43 1.09
C GLN A 351 9.14 -25.20 2.10
N ALA A 352 7.90 -24.77 2.36
CA ALA A 352 6.98 -25.48 3.24
C ALA A 352 6.58 -26.85 2.68
N LEU A 353 6.32 -26.93 1.37
CA LEU A 353 6.04 -28.18 0.68
C LEU A 353 7.21 -29.16 0.79
N ASP A 354 8.43 -28.69 0.56
CA ASP A 354 9.64 -29.50 0.70
C ASP A 354 9.85 -29.99 2.14
N ASN A 355 9.58 -29.16 3.14
CA ASN A 355 9.71 -29.54 4.56
C ASN A 355 8.71 -30.63 4.97
N VAL A 356 7.48 -30.58 4.46
CA VAL A 356 6.39 -31.48 4.88
C VAL A 356 6.38 -32.77 4.06
N PHE A 357 6.54 -32.66 2.75
CA PHE A 357 6.34 -33.76 1.79
C PHE A 357 7.61 -34.17 1.05
N GLY A 358 8.68 -33.36 1.13
CA GLY A 358 9.93 -33.58 0.39
C GLY A 358 9.74 -33.52 -1.12
N SER A 359 10.73 -34.07 -1.85
CA SER A 359 10.73 -34.11 -3.32
C SER A 359 9.62 -34.98 -3.93
N SER A 360 8.84 -35.69 -3.11
CA SER A 360 7.71 -36.52 -3.55
C SER A 360 6.38 -35.78 -3.57
N PHE A 361 6.35 -34.47 -3.28
CA PHE A 361 5.11 -33.70 -3.29
C PHE A 361 4.45 -33.72 -4.68
N THR A 362 3.17 -34.08 -4.70
CA THR A 362 2.28 -33.91 -5.85
C THR A 362 1.03 -33.18 -5.39
N LEU A 363 0.48 -32.31 -6.24
CA LEU A 363 -0.68 -31.49 -5.85
C LEU A 363 -1.87 -32.32 -5.32
N GLU A 364 -2.10 -33.50 -5.89
CA GLU A 364 -3.16 -34.45 -5.47
C GLU A 364 -3.05 -34.91 -4.02
N MET A 365 -1.87 -34.82 -3.39
CA MET A 365 -1.72 -35.10 -1.96
C MET A 365 -2.56 -34.14 -1.11
N LEU A 366 -2.81 -32.92 -1.61
CA LEU A 366 -3.61 -31.92 -0.91
C LEU A 366 -5.11 -32.19 -0.99
N GLU A 367 -5.59 -33.18 -1.77
CA GLU A 367 -6.98 -33.66 -1.66
C GLU A 367 -7.27 -34.21 -0.25
N ASP A 368 -6.25 -34.80 0.41
CA ASP A 368 -6.35 -35.28 1.78
C ASP A 368 -6.26 -34.13 2.80
N ALA A 369 -7.30 -34.00 3.62
CA ALA A 369 -7.38 -32.99 4.68
C ALA A 369 -6.24 -33.13 5.71
N ALA A 370 -5.74 -34.34 5.96
CA ALA A 370 -4.61 -34.55 6.87
C ALA A 370 -3.33 -33.90 6.33
N ASN A 371 -3.08 -33.98 5.02
CA ASN A 371 -1.94 -33.35 4.38
C ASN A 371 -2.05 -31.83 4.42
N ARG A 372 -3.24 -31.28 4.17
CA ARG A 372 -3.48 -29.83 4.35
C ARG A 372 -3.23 -29.38 5.79
N ALA A 373 -3.64 -30.17 6.77
CA ALA A 373 -3.39 -29.87 8.18
C ALA A 373 -1.90 -29.88 8.55
N LEU A 374 -1.11 -30.79 7.96
CA LEU A 374 0.35 -30.78 8.12
C LEU A 374 0.97 -29.50 7.54
N LEU A 375 0.55 -29.09 6.35
CA LEU A 375 1.04 -27.87 5.72
C LEU A 375 0.66 -26.61 6.53
N ARG A 376 -0.57 -26.54 7.05
CA ARG A 376 -1.01 -25.48 7.98
C ARG A 376 -0.15 -25.43 9.24
N THR A 377 0.22 -26.59 9.79
CA THR A 377 1.09 -26.69 10.97
C THR A 377 2.50 -26.21 10.65
N GLU A 378 3.05 -26.55 9.50
CA GLU A 378 4.34 -26.02 9.04
C GLU A 378 4.31 -24.50 8.94
N PHE A 379 3.25 -23.95 8.34
CA PHE A 379 3.04 -22.50 8.25
C PHE A 379 2.85 -21.81 9.60
N GLN A 380 2.78 -22.50 10.75
CA GLN A 380 2.77 -21.90 12.09
C GLN A 380 4.17 -21.58 12.64
N ARG A 381 5.24 -22.08 12.00
CA ARG A 381 6.62 -21.80 12.43
C ARG A 381 6.98 -20.32 12.30
N ASP A 382 7.91 -19.85 13.14
CA ASP A 382 8.36 -18.44 13.19
C ASP A 382 9.22 -18.03 11.98
N VAL A 383 9.55 -18.96 11.09
CA VAL A 383 10.29 -18.68 9.85
C VAL A 383 9.42 -18.05 8.77
N TYR A 384 8.09 -18.19 8.88
CA TYR A 384 7.12 -17.62 7.96
C TYR A 384 6.58 -16.30 8.51
N PRO A 385 6.45 -15.26 7.68
CA PRO A 385 5.84 -14.01 8.12
C PRO A 385 4.39 -14.26 8.57
N THR A 386 3.96 -13.53 9.59
CA THR A 386 2.57 -13.54 10.03
C THR A 386 1.92 -12.26 9.56
N SER A 387 1.06 -12.37 8.55
CA SER A 387 0.21 -11.28 8.11
C SER A 387 -0.95 -11.11 9.08
N GLU A 388 -1.29 -9.87 9.42
CA GLU A 388 -2.56 -9.55 10.06
C GLU A 388 -3.50 -9.07 8.95
N ILE A 389 -4.58 -9.81 8.68
CA ILE A 389 -5.67 -9.27 7.86
C ILE A 389 -6.34 -8.18 8.72
N ILE A 390 -6.13 -6.92 8.34
CA ILE A 390 -6.76 -5.74 8.97
C ILE A 390 -8.15 -5.54 8.39
#